data_AF-A0A445HYE3-F1
#
_entry.id   AF-A0A445HYE3-F1
#
_cell.length_a   1.000
_cell.length_b   1.000
_cell.length_c   1.000
_cell.angle_alpha   90.00
_cell.angle_beta   90.00
_cell.angle_gamma   90.00
#
_symmetry.space_group_name_H-M   'P 1'
#
loop_
_entity.id
_entity.type
_entity.pdbx_description
1 polymer ?
#
loop_
_entity_poly.entity_id
_entity_poly.type
_entity_poly.pdbx_seq_one_letter_code
_entity_poly.pdbx_strand_id
1 'polypeptide(L)'
;MSPVQNFEQHSRHLVEADLPIPARLQMVMEVRDSLEIAHTAEYLNFLKCYFRAFSAILLQITKPQFVDNQEHKLRNIVVEILNRLPHSEVLRPFVQDLLKVAMQVLTTDNEENGLICIRIIFDLLRNFRPTLENEVQPFLDFVCKIYQNFKLTVSHFFDNMAMTGEDVKPMETSLSDQGINNTTATGSLLNPSTRSFKIVTESPLVVMFLFQLYSRLVQANIPQLLPLMVAAISVPGPERVPPHLKTHFIELKGAQVKTVSFLTYLLKSYADYIRPHEESICKSIVNLLVTCSDSVSIRKELLISLKHVLGTDFRRGLFPLIDTLLEERVLVGTGRACFETLRPLAYSLLAEIVHHVRQDLSLSQLSRIIYLFSSNMHDASLSLSIHTTCARLMLNLVEPIFEKGVDQQSTDEARILLGRILDAFVGKFSTFKRTIPQVTWDQFIVHVMSNNCRIIIDYYGLLVITFGAGARSFSWSTVHF
;
A
#
# COMPACT_ATOMS: atom_id res chain seq x y z
N MET A 1 21.43 34.90 -10.20
CA MET A 1 20.62 35.70 -11.13
C MET A 1 19.99 36.84 -10.34
N SER A 2 19.84 38.03 -10.92
CA SER A 2 19.20 39.18 -10.27
C SER A 2 17.70 38.94 -10.07
N PRO A 3 17.08 39.36 -8.95
CA PRO A 3 15.64 39.21 -8.75
C PRO A 3 14.85 39.97 -9.83
N VAL A 4 13.73 39.40 -10.28
CA VAL A 4 12.86 40.03 -11.29
C VAL A 4 12.31 41.34 -10.71
N GLN A 5 12.76 42.48 -11.24
CA GLN A 5 12.43 43.80 -10.69
C GLN A 5 11.04 44.30 -11.11
N ASN A 6 10.52 43.87 -12.27
CA ASN A 6 9.21 44.27 -12.79
C ASN A 6 8.40 43.06 -13.25
N PHE A 7 7.52 42.56 -12.37
CA PHE A 7 6.71 41.36 -12.64
C PHE A 7 5.76 41.53 -13.80
N GLU A 8 5.18 42.72 -13.97
CA GLU A 8 4.18 42.97 -15.00
C GLU A 8 4.80 42.95 -16.39
N GLN A 9 5.95 43.62 -16.57
CA GLN A 9 6.65 43.58 -17.86
C GLN A 9 7.17 42.18 -18.15
N HIS A 10 7.74 41.50 -17.16
CA HIS A 10 8.27 40.15 -17.32
C HIS A 10 7.17 39.14 -17.66
N SER A 11 6.01 39.17 -16.99
CA SER A 11 4.91 38.26 -17.27
C SER A 11 4.21 38.54 -18.61
N ARG A 12 4.18 39.80 -19.06
CA ARG A 12 3.71 40.17 -20.40
C ARG A 12 4.61 39.62 -21.50
N HIS A 13 5.93 39.80 -21.37
CA HIS A 13 6.88 39.26 -22.33
C HIS A 13 6.83 37.73 -22.39
N LEU A 14 6.63 37.07 -21.25
CA LEU A 14 6.54 35.62 -21.15
C LEU A 14 5.41 35.00 -22.02
N VAL A 15 4.31 35.74 -22.25
CA VAL A 15 3.15 35.26 -23.03
C VAL A 15 3.14 35.74 -24.49
N GLU A 16 4.15 36.51 -24.93
CA GLU A 16 4.25 36.96 -26.33
C GLU A 16 4.38 35.77 -27.27
N ALA A 17 3.62 35.79 -28.38
CA ALA A 17 3.44 34.62 -29.25
C ALA A 17 4.74 34.18 -29.94
N ASP A 18 5.59 35.13 -30.29
CA ASP A 18 6.85 34.98 -31.01
C ASP A 18 8.04 34.60 -30.11
N LEU A 19 7.88 34.62 -28.79
CA LEU A 19 8.94 34.26 -27.85
C LEU A 19 9.30 32.75 -27.97
N PRO A 20 10.56 32.39 -28.31
CA PRO A 20 10.97 31.00 -28.45
C PRO A 20 10.90 30.22 -27.13
N ILE A 21 10.63 28.91 -27.21
CA ILE A 21 10.57 28.00 -26.04
C ILE A 21 11.84 28.06 -25.16
N PRO A 22 13.08 28.08 -25.69
CA PRO A 22 14.28 28.19 -24.85
C PRO A 22 14.30 29.49 -24.03
N ALA A 23 13.86 30.60 -24.61
CA ALA A 23 13.80 31.89 -23.92
C ALA A 23 12.71 31.89 -22.83
N ARG A 24 11.52 31.35 -23.14
CA ARG A 24 10.46 31.15 -22.13
C ARG A 24 10.93 30.28 -20.97
N LEU A 25 11.66 29.20 -21.27
CA LEU A 25 12.21 28.30 -20.26
C LEU A 25 13.16 29.04 -19.32
N GLN A 26 14.08 29.84 -19.86
CA GLN A 26 14.99 30.65 -19.05
C GLN A 26 14.24 31.63 -18.14
N MET A 27 13.25 32.35 -18.68
CA MET A 27 12.44 33.28 -17.90
C MET A 27 11.65 32.59 -16.78
N VAL A 28 11.08 31.41 -17.05
CA VAL A 28 10.37 30.63 -16.01
C VAL A 28 11.35 30.11 -14.95
N MET A 29 12.57 29.74 -15.33
CA MET A 29 13.62 29.37 -14.36
C MET A 29 13.99 30.53 -13.44
N GLU A 30 14.10 31.76 -13.97
CA GLU A 30 14.32 32.96 -13.16
C GLU A 30 13.18 33.20 -12.15
N VAL A 31 11.93 32.95 -12.55
CA VAL A 31 10.78 33.02 -11.62
C VAL A 31 10.84 31.92 -10.56
N ARG A 32 11.17 30.68 -10.95
CA ARG A 32 11.32 29.56 -10.00
C ARG A 32 12.42 29.86 -8.96
N ASP A 33 13.55 30.39 -9.40
CA ASP A 33 14.70 30.68 -8.55
C ASP A 33 14.44 31.88 -7.60
N SER A 34 13.44 32.72 -7.91
CA SER A 34 13.02 33.86 -7.10
C SER A 34 11.69 33.65 -6.35
N LEU A 35 11.23 32.40 -6.25
CA LEU A 35 9.89 32.05 -5.75
C LEU A 35 9.66 32.40 -4.27
N GLU A 36 10.72 32.66 -3.49
CA GLU A 36 10.62 33.13 -2.09
C GLU A 36 9.76 34.41 -1.97
N ILE A 37 9.65 35.21 -3.05
CA ILE A 37 8.79 36.39 -3.10
C ILE A 37 7.31 36.07 -2.80
N ALA A 38 6.85 34.85 -3.13
CA ALA A 38 5.49 34.40 -2.87
C ALA A 38 5.19 34.27 -1.36
N HIS A 39 6.20 34.30 -0.49
CA HIS A 39 6.04 34.30 0.97
C HIS A 39 6.07 35.70 1.59
N THR A 40 6.13 36.75 0.77
CA THR A 40 6.20 38.15 1.22
C THR A 40 4.88 38.88 0.97
N ALA A 41 4.82 40.18 1.30
CA ALA A 41 3.67 41.04 0.99
C ALA A 41 3.38 41.15 -0.53
N GLU A 42 4.36 40.83 -1.38
CA GLU A 42 4.22 40.85 -2.85
C GLU A 42 3.45 39.66 -3.42
N TYR A 43 3.03 38.69 -2.60
CA TYR A 43 2.40 37.46 -3.10
C TYR A 43 1.16 37.72 -3.98
N LEU A 44 0.31 38.67 -3.59
CA LEU A 44 -0.87 39.02 -4.39
C LEU A 44 -0.47 39.60 -5.75
N ASN A 45 0.55 40.45 -5.78
CA ASN A 45 1.07 41.07 -6.99
C ASN A 45 1.69 40.02 -7.93
N PHE A 46 2.48 39.11 -7.35
CA PHE A 46 3.02 37.93 -8.04
C PHE A 46 1.90 37.11 -8.70
N LEU A 47 0.85 36.76 -7.96
CA LEU A 47 -0.28 35.97 -8.50
C LEU A 47 -0.99 36.71 -9.63
N LYS A 48 -1.29 38.01 -9.46
CA LYS A 48 -1.94 38.82 -10.50
C LYS A 48 -1.14 38.84 -11.81
N CYS A 49 0.19 38.92 -11.72
CA CYS A 49 1.05 38.98 -12.89
C CYS A 49 1.26 37.60 -13.54
N TYR A 50 1.59 36.59 -12.74
CA TYR A 50 2.11 35.31 -13.24
C TYR A 50 1.07 34.20 -13.36
N PHE A 51 0.02 34.19 -12.54
CA PHE A 51 -0.94 33.08 -12.56
C PHE A 51 -1.59 32.92 -13.95
N ARG A 52 -2.00 34.05 -14.56
CA ARG A 52 -2.55 34.06 -15.92
C ARG A 52 -1.51 33.64 -16.96
N ALA A 53 -0.26 34.07 -16.80
CA ALA A 53 0.82 33.71 -17.71
C ALA A 53 1.14 32.21 -17.66
N PHE A 54 1.24 31.63 -16.46
CA PHE A 54 1.42 30.20 -16.25
C PHE A 54 0.26 29.38 -16.81
N SER A 55 -0.97 29.83 -16.58
CA SER A 55 -2.16 29.19 -17.15
C SER A 55 -2.14 29.23 -18.68
N ALA A 56 -1.77 30.37 -19.28
CA ALA A 56 -1.63 30.48 -20.73
C ALA A 56 -0.51 29.56 -21.28
N ILE A 57 0.63 29.46 -20.58
CA ILE A 57 1.70 28.53 -20.95
C ILE A 57 1.19 27.10 -21.04
N LEU A 58 0.52 26.62 -19.98
CA LEU A 58 0.07 25.24 -19.87
C LEU A 58 -1.10 24.89 -20.79
N LEU A 59 -1.99 25.85 -21.06
CA LEU A 59 -3.27 25.57 -21.74
C LEU A 59 -3.33 26.05 -23.20
N GLN A 60 -2.57 27.07 -23.58
CA GLN A 60 -2.73 27.75 -24.88
C GLN A 60 -1.43 27.78 -25.69
N ILE A 61 -0.30 28.09 -25.05
CA ILE A 61 0.97 28.35 -25.72
C ILE A 61 1.71 27.04 -26.02
N THR A 62 1.73 26.10 -25.07
CA THR A 62 2.39 24.81 -25.21
C THR A 62 1.36 23.68 -25.30
N LYS A 63 1.76 22.56 -25.89
CA LYS A 63 0.98 21.33 -25.93
C LYS A 63 1.57 20.30 -24.96
N PRO A 64 0.75 19.36 -24.44
CA PRO A 64 1.26 18.20 -23.71
C PRO A 64 2.40 17.50 -24.44
N GLN A 65 3.46 17.20 -23.71
CA GLN A 65 4.67 16.58 -24.25
C GLN A 65 4.86 15.19 -23.64
N PHE A 66 5.22 14.21 -24.47
CA PHE A 66 5.43 12.82 -24.05
C PHE A 66 6.87 12.35 -24.29
N VAL A 67 7.78 13.29 -24.50
CA VAL A 67 9.22 13.04 -24.67
C VAL A 67 9.97 14.11 -23.88
N ASP A 68 11.15 13.75 -23.37
CA ASP A 68 12.00 14.73 -22.68
C ASP A 68 12.55 15.76 -23.66
N ASN A 69 11.89 16.91 -23.74
CA ASN A 69 12.29 18.05 -24.56
C ASN A 69 12.18 19.36 -23.76
N GLN A 70 12.63 20.47 -24.34
CA GLN A 70 12.60 21.77 -23.65
C GLN A 70 11.18 22.28 -23.36
N GLU A 71 10.20 21.91 -24.18
CA GLU A 71 8.80 22.26 -23.95
C GLU A 71 8.21 21.48 -22.76
N HIS A 72 8.54 20.19 -22.61
CA HIS A 72 8.25 19.40 -21.42
C HIS A 72 8.86 20.04 -20.17
N LYS A 73 10.16 20.38 -20.22
CA LYS A 73 10.85 21.05 -19.11
C LYS A 73 10.20 22.37 -18.72
N LEU A 74 9.80 23.18 -19.71
CA LEU A 74 9.06 24.43 -19.47
C LEU A 74 7.75 24.15 -18.74
N ARG A 75 6.93 23.23 -19.25
CA ARG A 75 5.65 22.85 -18.62
C ARG A 75 5.86 22.33 -17.19
N ASN A 76 6.84 21.46 -17.01
CA ASN A 76 7.16 20.87 -15.72
C ASN A 76 7.52 21.91 -14.67
N ILE A 77 8.43 22.85 -15.00
CA ILE A 77 8.81 23.91 -14.07
C ILE A 77 7.61 24.81 -13.73
N VAL A 78 6.74 25.14 -14.70
CA VAL A 78 5.54 25.92 -14.40
C VAL A 78 4.64 25.19 -13.40
N VAL A 79 4.41 23.89 -13.57
CA VAL A 79 3.62 23.09 -12.63
C VAL A 79 4.30 22.99 -11.25
N GLU A 80 5.64 22.88 -11.20
CA GLU A 80 6.40 22.92 -9.94
C GLU A 80 6.25 24.25 -9.20
N ILE A 81 6.28 25.38 -9.92
CA ILE A 81 6.04 26.70 -9.33
C ILE A 81 4.64 26.75 -8.73
N LEU A 82 3.62 26.31 -9.48
CA LEU A 82 2.23 26.27 -9.00
C LEU A 82 2.06 25.39 -7.76
N ASN A 83 2.79 24.28 -7.66
CA ASN A 83 2.76 23.39 -6.49
C ASN A 83 3.43 23.97 -5.24
N ARG A 84 4.30 24.97 -5.39
CA ARG A 84 5.02 25.60 -4.28
C ARG A 84 4.34 26.88 -3.77
N LEU A 85 3.20 27.27 -4.35
CA LEU A 85 2.47 28.47 -3.94
C LEU A 85 1.93 28.34 -2.49
N PRO A 86 2.08 29.36 -1.63
CA PRO A 86 1.52 29.33 -0.28
C PRO A 86 0.00 29.26 -0.25
N HIS A 87 -0.55 28.33 0.53
CA HIS A 87 -2.00 28.18 0.76
C HIS A 87 -2.56 29.19 1.77
N SER A 88 -2.33 30.49 1.53
CA SER A 88 -2.89 31.58 2.34
C SER A 88 -4.20 32.11 1.75
N GLU A 89 -4.91 32.96 2.50
CA GLU A 89 -6.13 33.62 2.03
C GLU A 89 -5.91 34.47 0.76
N VAL A 90 -4.68 34.90 0.50
CA VAL A 90 -4.30 35.64 -0.71
C VAL A 90 -4.50 34.79 -1.98
N LEU A 91 -4.33 33.47 -1.90
CA LEU A 91 -4.52 32.55 -3.02
C LEU A 91 -6.00 32.34 -3.35
N ARG A 92 -6.91 32.54 -2.37
CA ARG A 92 -8.34 32.19 -2.46
C ARG A 92 -9.03 32.63 -3.76
N PRO A 93 -8.80 33.85 -4.30
CA PRO A 93 -9.41 34.28 -5.57
C PRO A 93 -8.99 33.46 -6.80
N PHE A 94 -7.85 32.78 -6.74
CA PHE A 94 -7.26 32.03 -7.85
C PHE A 94 -7.48 30.51 -7.72
N VAL A 95 -7.96 30.03 -6.57
CA VAL A 95 -8.02 28.59 -6.25
C VAL A 95 -8.87 27.79 -7.24
N GLN A 96 -10.04 28.31 -7.63
CA GLN A 96 -10.92 27.60 -8.56
C GLN A 96 -10.26 27.43 -9.94
N ASP A 97 -9.63 28.47 -10.45
CA ASP A 97 -8.92 28.42 -11.73
C ASP A 97 -7.69 27.54 -11.64
N LEU A 98 -6.95 27.59 -10.51
CA LEU A 98 -5.78 26.74 -10.30
C LEU A 98 -6.18 25.26 -10.28
N LEU A 99 -7.29 24.93 -9.62
CA LEU A 99 -7.83 23.57 -9.60
C LEU A 99 -8.21 23.10 -11.02
N LYS A 100 -8.84 23.95 -11.83
CA LYS A 100 -9.19 23.64 -13.22
C LYS A 100 -7.96 23.43 -14.10
N VAL A 101 -6.95 24.29 -13.99
CA VAL A 101 -5.67 24.14 -14.69
C VAL A 101 -5.00 22.82 -14.29
N ALA A 102 -4.92 22.53 -12.98
CA ALA A 102 -4.32 21.29 -12.49
C ALA A 102 -5.09 20.05 -12.97
N MET A 103 -6.43 20.09 -12.98
CA MET A 103 -7.26 18.99 -13.52
C MET A 103 -7.06 18.80 -15.03
N GLN A 104 -6.94 19.88 -15.79
CA GLN A 104 -6.68 19.78 -17.24
C GLN A 104 -5.31 19.17 -17.52
N VAL A 105 -4.27 19.59 -16.79
CA VAL A 105 -2.92 19.02 -16.93
C VAL A 105 -2.91 17.55 -16.48
N LEU A 106 -3.52 17.21 -15.35
CA LEU A 106 -3.64 15.81 -14.87
C LEU A 106 -4.31 14.89 -15.91
N THR A 107 -5.29 15.39 -16.65
CA THR A 107 -6.07 14.56 -17.59
C THR A 107 -5.45 14.46 -18.99
N THR A 108 -4.58 15.40 -19.37
CA THR A 108 -4.06 15.52 -20.75
C THR A 108 -2.55 15.35 -20.87
N ASP A 109 -1.78 15.55 -19.81
CA ASP A 109 -0.32 15.60 -19.83
C ASP A 109 0.34 14.29 -19.39
N ASN A 110 1.67 14.27 -19.39
CA ASN A 110 2.47 13.12 -18.96
C ASN A 110 2.49 12.90 -17.44
N GLU A 111 2.92 11.71 -17.05
CA GLU A 111 2.98 11.22 -15.67
C GLU A 111 3.71 12.16 -14.71
N GLU A 112 4.81 12.79 -15.12
CA GLU A 112 5.60 13.65 -14.23
C GLU A 112 4.80 14.90 -13.83
N ASN A 113 4.20 15.58 -14.81
CA ASN A 113 3.34 16.73 -14.57
C ASN A 113 2.06 16.33 -13.84
N GLY A 114 1.46 15.19 -14.20
CA GLY A 114 0.28 14.64 -13.54
C GLY A 114 0.49 14.37 -12.05
N LEU A 115 1.67 13.85 -11.66
CA LEU A 115 2.00 13.57 -10.26
C LEU A 115 2.12 14.84 -9.41
N ILE A 116 2.55 15.95 -10.00
CA ILE A 116 2.55 17.24 -9.31
C ILE A 116 1.11 17.78 -9.26
N CYS A 117 0.35 17.69 -10.36
CA CYS A 117 -1.03 18.17 -10.40
C CYS A 117 -1.95 17.46 -9.40
N ILE A 118 -1.84 16.14 -9.21
CA ILE A 118 -2.65 15.43 -8.20
C ILE A 118 -2.35 15.90 -6.78
N ARG A 119 -1.11 16.31 -6.48
CA ARG A 119 -0.73 16.92 -5.19
C ARG A 119 -1.33 18.31 -5.02
N ILE A 120 -1.25 19.15 -6.06
CA ILE A 120 -1.92 20.46 -6.08
C ILE A 120 -3.42 20.27 -5.80
N ILE A 121 -4.08 19.39 -6.54
CA ILE A 121 -5.52 19.09 -6.38
C ILE A 121 -5.82 18.69 -4.93
N PHE A 122 -5.07 17.74 -4.37
CA PHE A 122 -5.25 17.29 -3.00
C PHE A 122 -5.09 18.43 -1.98
N ASP A 123 -4.04 19.24 -2.11
CA ASP A 123 -3.76 20.33 -1.18
C ASP A 123 -4.79 21.45 -1.27
N LEU A 124 -5.27 21.80 -2.47
CA LEU A 124 -6.35 22.78 -2.63
C LEU A 124 -7.66 22.27 -2.01
N LEU A 125 -8.03 21.02 -2.29
CA LEU A 125 -9.22 20.38 -1.73
C LEU A 125 -9.12 20.18 -0.21
N ARG A 126 -7.91 20.15 0.36
CA ARG A 126 -7.68 20.12 1.81
C ARG A 126 -7.85 21.48 2.46
N ASN A 127 -7.23 22.52 1.89
CA ASN A 127 -7.07 23.80 2.56
C ASN A 127 -8.22 24.79 2.30
N PHE A 128 -8.95 24.68 1.18
CA PHE A 128 -9.95 25.69 0.76
C PHE A 128 -11.41 25.22 0.83
N ARG A 129 -11.70 24.29 1.73
CA ARG A 129 -13.05 23.76 1.98
C ARG A 129 -13.98 24.84 2.57
N PRO A 130 -15.28 24.85 2.26
CA PRO A 130 -16.00 23.94 1.35
C PRO A 130 -16.07 24.42 -0.12
N THR A 131 -15.43 25.56 -0.44
CA THR A 131 -15.57 26.32 -1.70
C THR A 131 -15.44 25.50 -2.99
N LEU A 132 -14.74 24.37 -2.95
CA LEU A 132 -14.41 23.54 -4.12
C LEU A 132 -15.27 22.28 -4.26
N GLU A 133 -16.33 22.10 -3.47
CA GLU A 133 -17.17 20.89 -3.53
C GLU A 133 -17.68 20.58 -4.94
N ASN A 134 -18.13 21.61 -5.67
CA ASN A 134 -18.64 21.47 -7.04
C ASN A 134 -17.57 21.04 -8.06
N GLU A 135 -16.29 21.21 -7.73
CA GLU A 135 -15.16 20.90 -8.60
C GLU A 135 -14.55 19.51 -8.27
N VAL A 136 -15.16 18.75 -7.35
CA VAL A 136 -14.70 17.41 -6.97
C VAL A 136 -15.09 16.33 -7.98
N GLN A 137 -16.28 16.40 -8.56
CA GLN A 137 -16.78 15.36 -9.47
C GLN A 137 -15.86 15.12 -10.68
N PRO A 138 -15.29 16.14 -11.35
CA PRO A 138 -14.33 15.92 -12.44
C PRO A 138 -13.11 15.07 -12.04
N PHE A 139 -12.65 15.17 -10.79
CA PHE A 139 -11.58 14.32 -10.29
C PHE A 139 -12.04 12.86 -10.13
N LEU A 140 -13.23 12.64 -9.56
CA LEU A 140 -13.79 11.29 -9.42
C LEU A 140 -14.03 10.63 -10.79
N ASP A 141 -14.50 11.39 -11.78
CA ASP A 141 -14.68 10.92 -13.15
C ASP A 141 -13.35 10.52 -13.79
N PHE A 142 -12.29 11.31 -13.56
CA PHE A 142 -10.94 10.96 -13.98
C PHE A 142 -10.46 9.65 -13.32
N VAL A 143 -10.70 9.49 -12.01
CA VAL A 143 -10.35 8.25 -11.30
C VAL A 143 -11.11 7.05 -11.88
N CYS A 144 -12.41 7.18 -12.16
CA CYS A 144 -13.18 6.15 -12.85
C CYS A 144 -12.53 5.79 -14.20
N LYS A 145 -12.11 6.79 -14.99
CA LYS A 145 -11.48 6.58 -16.30
C LYS A 145 -10.15 5.82 -16.22
N ILE A 146 -9.28 6.12 -15.25
CA ILE A 146 -7.99 5.41 -15.12
C ILE A 146 -8.21 3.95 -14.68
N TYR A 147 -9.21 3.67 -13.83
CA TYR A 147 -9.54 2.29 -13.45
C TYR A 147 -10.23 1.52 -14.58
N GLN A 148 -11.09 2.15 -15.37
CA GLN A 148 -11.65 1.55 -16.60
C GLN A 148 -10.55 1.13 -17.58
N ASN A 149 -9.51 1.95 -17.71
CA ASN A 149 -8.38 1.67 -18.60
C ASN A 149 -7.29 0.80 -17.96
N PHE A 150 -7.41 0.42 -16.68
CA PHE A 150 -6.31 -0.20 -15.92
C PHE A 150 -5.78 -1.46 -16.59
N LYS A 151 -6.67 -2.36 -17.02
CA LYS A 151 -6.28 -3.59 -17.72
C LYS A 151 -5.53 -3.31 -19.03
N LEU A 152 -5.96 -2.31 -19.79
CA LEU A 152 -5.28 -1.89 -21.02
C LEU A 152 -3.90 -1.30 -20.73
N THR A 153 -3.77 -0.54 -19.64
CA THR A 153 -2.47 -0.03 -19.17
C THR A 153 -1.52 -1.18 -18.82
N VAL A 154 -1.99 -2.23 -18.12
CA VAL A 154 -1.19 -3.43 -17.84
C VAL A 154 -0.72 -4.08 -19.14
N SER A 155 -1.62 -4.35 -20.09
CA SER A 155 -1.24 -4.94 -21.38
C SER A 155 -0.25 -4.06 -22.16
N HIS A 156 -0.39 -2.75 -22.12
CA HIS A 156 0.55 -1.84 -22.78
C HIS A 156 1.99 -2.00 -22.24
N PHE A 157 2.18 -2.13 -20.93
CA PHE A 157 3.51 -2.27 -20.34
C PHE A 157 4.08 -3.67 -20.41
N PHE A 158 3.26 -4.71 -20.36
CA PHE A 158 3.76 -6.09 -20.21
C PHE A 158 3.57 -6.96 -21.44
N ASP A 159 2.64 -6.63 -22.35
CA ASP A 159 2.46 -7.36 -23.61
C ASP A 159 3.20 -6.66 -24.75
N ASN A 160 3.09 -5.32 -24.86
CA ASN A 160 3.67 -4.59 -26.00
C ASN A 160 5.17 -4.28 -25.81
N MET A 161 5.61 -3.88 -24.59
CA MET A 161 7.01 -3.55 -24.32
C MET A 161 7.90 -4.77 -24.09
N ALA A 162 7.32 -5.93 -23.76
CA ALA A 162 8.07 -7.18 -23.65
C ALA A 162 8.60 -7.64 -25.02
N MET A 163 7.86 -7.37 -26.10
CA MET A 163 8.24 -7.74 -27.47
C MET A 163 9.37 -6.88 -28.06
N THR A 164 9.56 -5.66 -27.56
CA THR A 164 10.63 -4.74 -28.03
C THR A 164 11.98 -4.96 -27.34
N GLY A 165 12.03 -5.80 -26.31
CA GLY A 165 13.21 -6.01 -25.46
C GLY A 165 14.13 -7.17 -25.83
N GLU A 166 13.77 -8.00 -26.83
CA GLU A 166 14.52 -9.23 -27.15
C GLU A 166 15.50 -9.13 -28.34
N ASP A 167 15.48 -8.07 -29.16
CA ASP A 167 16.38 -7.96 -30.33
C ASP A 167 17.13 -6.62 -30.36
N VAL A 168 18.29 -6.57 -29.69
CA VAL A 168 19.35 -5.61 -30.02
C VAL A 168 20.67 -6.37 -30.18
N LYS A 169 20.86 -6.98 -31.36
CA LYS A 169 22.20 -7.34 -31.87
C LYS A 169 22.75 -6.16 -32.67
N PRO A 170 24.05 -5.83 -32.54
CA PRO A 170 24.67 -4.77 -33.32
C PRO A 170 25.03 -5.32 -34.71
N MET A 171 24.45 -4.79 -35.78
CA MET A 171 24.99 -4.98 -37.13
C MET A 171 24.59 -3.87 -38.11
N GLU A 172 25.55 -3.54 -38.97
CA GLU A 172 25.68 -2.40 -39.86
C GLU A 172 24.71 -2.35 -41.06
N THR A 173 24.32 -1.12 -41.40
CA THR A 173 24.02 -0.52 -42.73
C THR A 173 23.30 -1.33 -43.82
N SER A 174 22.11 -0.86 -44.26
CA SER A 174 21.87 -0.31 -45.62
C SER A 174 20.39 0.03 -45.89
N LEU A 175 20.19 1.04 -46.72
CA LEU A 175 18.98 1.82 -47.02
C LEU A 175 17.93 1.08 -47.87
N SER A 176 16.63 1.22 -47.54
CA SER A 176 15.56 1.59 -48.49
C SER A 176 14.17 1.68 -47.83
N ASP A 177 13.71 2.92 -47.66
CA ASP A 177 12.37 3.48 -47.90
C ASP A 177 11.11 2.59 -47.72
N GLN A 178 10.35 2.84 -46.64
CA GLN A 178 8.89 3.08 -46.69
C GLN A 178 8.40 3.60 -45.33
N GLY A 179 7.65 4.70 -45.39
CA GLY A 179 7.38 5.59 -44.26
C GLY A 179 6.50 5.00 -43.16
N ILE A 180 7.10 4.90 -41.97
CA ILE A 180 6.47 5.25 -40.70
C ILE A 180 7.57 5.98 -39.92
N ASN A 181 7.32 7.23 -39.55
CA ASN A 181 8.28 8.07 -38.82
C ASN A 181 8.55 7.51 -37.41
N ASN A 182 9.34 6.45 -37.31
CA ASN A 182 10.10 6.14 -36.12
C ASN A 182 11.34 7.03 -36.15
N THR A 183 11.16 8.29 -35.74
CA THR A 183 12.30 9.08 -35.30
C THR A 183 12.86 8.41 -34.06
N THR A 184 13.95 7.68 -34.27
CA THR A 184 14.97 7.38 -33.27
C THR A 184 15.37 8.69 -32.57
N ALA A 185 14.67 9.01 -31.50
CA ALA A 185 15.10 9.95 -30.49
C ALA A 185 15.43 9.12 -29.25
N THR A 186 16.70 9.14 -28.87
CA THR A 186 17.24 8.67 -27.59
C THR A 186 16.74 9.55 -26.42
N GLY A 187 15.44 9.79 -26.36
CA GLY A 187 14.74 10.48 -25.27
C GLY A 187 13.79 9.50 -24.59
N SER A 188 13.82 9.46 -23.27
CA SER A 188 12.90 8.63 -22.48
C SER A 188 11.45 8.98 -22.83
N LEU A 189 10.69 8.03 -23.39
CA LEU A 189 9.27 8.21 -23.67
C LEU A 189 8.52 8.33 -22.33
N LEU A 190 7.80 9.43 -22.15
CA LEU A 190 7.04 9.71 -20.95
C LEU A 190 5.61 9.18 -21.09
N ASN A 191 5.17 8.43 -20.09
CA ASN A 191 3.82 7.85 -20.11
C ASN A 191 2.76 8.94 -19.92
N PRO A 192 1.60 8.85 -20.60
CA PRO A 192 0.46 9.70 -20.29
C PRO A 192 -0.04 9.48 -18.86
N SER A 193 -0.52 10.53 -18.19
CA SER A 193 -1.09 10.45 -16.84
C SER A 193 -2.25 9.44 -16.74
N THR A 194 -3.01 9.31 -17.83
CA THR A 194 -4.13 8.36 -17.94
C THR A 194 -3.70 6.89 -17.99
N ARG A 195 -2.41 6.63 -18.22
CA ARG A 195 -1.78 5.28 -18.29
C ARG A 195 -0.60 5.17 -17.33
N SER A 196 -0.75 5.71 -16.12
CA SER A 196 0.30 5.70 -15.10
C SER A 196 -0.12 4.92 -13.85
N PHE A 197 0.67 3.91 -13.47
CA PHE A 197 0.49 3.22 -12.19
C PHE A 197 0.78 4.14 -10.99
N LYS A 198 1.66 5.13 -11.13
CA LYS A 198 1.95 6.09 -10.06
C LYS A 198 0.75 7.00 -9.79
N ILE A 199 0.05 7.46 -10.84
CA ILE A 199 -1.20 8.22 -10.67
C ILE A 199 -2.28 7.37 -10.00
N VAL A 200 -2.41 6.09 -10.37
CA VAL A 200 -3.33 5.15 -9.71
C VAL A 200 -2.93 4.92 -8.25
N THR A 201 -1.63 4.95 -7.92
CA THR A 201 -1.13 4.79 -6.54
C THR A 201 -1.56 5.93 -5.63
N GLU A 202 -1.55 7.18 -6.12
CA GLU A 202 -1.92 8.38 -5.34
C GLU A 202 -3.45 8.60 -5.28
N SER A 203 -4.19 8.15 -6.28
CA SER A 203 -5.64 8.42 -6.42
C SER A 203 -6.51 7.93 -5.25
N PRO A 204 -6.34 6.70 -4.69
CA PRO A 204 -7.16 6.20 -3.59
C PRO A 204 -7.11 7.06 -2.33
N LEU A 205 -5.96 7.66 -2.02
CA LEU A 205 -5.81 8.53 -0.86
C LEU A 205 -6.65 9.81 -1.02
N VAL A 206 -6.62 10.41 -2.21
CA VAL A 206 -7.42 11.60 -2.53
C VAL A 206 -8.91 11.26 -2.49
N VAL A 207 -9.33 10.14 -3.08
CA VAL A 207 -10.74 9.68 -3.04
C VAL A 207 -11.21 9.44 -1.61
N MET A 208 -10.40 8.73 -0.79
CA MET A 208 -10.70 8.50 0.62
C MET A 208 -10.96 9.82 1.35
N PHE A 209 -10.06 10.77 1.16
CA PHE A 209 -10.15 12.09 1.77
C PHE A 209 -11.39 12.88 1.32
N LEU A 210 -11.76 12.78 0.05
CA LEU A 210 -12.96 13.41 -0.50
C LEU A 210 -14.25 12.80 0.08
N PHE A 211 -14.29 11.48 0.23
CA PHE A 211 -15.42 10.78 0.83
C PHE A 211 -15.56 11.04 2.33
N GLN A 212 -14.46 11.25 3.05
CA GLN A 212 -14.47 11.70 4.44
C GLN A 212 -15.02 13.13 4.58
N LEU A 213 -14.75 13.99 3.60
CA LEU A 213 -15.20 15.38 3.60
C LEU A 213 -16.65 15.53 3.15
N TYR A 214 -17.00 14.88 2.05
CA TYR A 214 -18.27 15.00 1.34
C TYR A 214 -18.95 13.64 1.29
N SER A 215 -19.52 13.21 2.42
CA SER A 215 -20.15 11.88 2.56
C SER A 215 -21.28 11.63 1.54
N ARG A 216 -21.92 12.68 1.02
CA ARG A 216 -22.95 12.60 -0.03
C ARG A 216 -22.41 12.04 -1.35
N LEU A 217 -21.14 12.29 -1.68
CA LEU A 217 -20.53 11.81 -2.92
C LEU A 217 -20.34 10.29 -2.92
N VAL A 218 -20.29 9.67 -1.74
CA VAL A 218 -20.06 8.22 -1.61
C VAL A 218 -21.18 7.44 -2.27
N GLN A 219 -22.44 7.72 -1.91
CA GLN A 219 -23.60 7.00 -2.42
C GLN A 219 -23.76 7.16 -3.94
N ALA A 220 -23.36 8.32 -4.49
CA ALA A 220 -23.42 8.60 -5.92
C ALA A 220 -22.31 7.90 -6.73
N ASN A 221 -21.10 7.75 -6.16
CA ASN A 221 -19.91 7.35 -6.92
C ASN A 221 -19.46 5.90 -6.63
N ILE A 222 -19.67 5.36 -5.43
CA ILE A 222 -19.24 4.00 -5.07
C ILE A 222 -19.82 2.91 -5.98
N PRO A 223 -21.10 2.93 -6.38
CA PRO A 223 -21.66 1.91 -7.26
C PRO A 223 -20.91 1.76 -8.60
N GLN A 224 -20.31 2.84 -9.11
CA GLN A 224 -19.51 2.82 -10.33
C GLN A 224 -18.03 2.55 -10.05
N LEU A 225 -17.46 3.18 -9.02
CA LEU A 225 -16.03 3.13 -8.76
C LEU A 225 -15.56 1.79 -8.18
N LEU A 226 -16.36 1.20 -7.28
CA LEU A 226 -15.98 0.00 -6.54
C LEU A 226 -15.76 -1.21 -7.47
N PRO A 227 -16.67 -1.55 -8.42
CA PRO A 227 -16.43 -2.66 -9.34
C PRO A 227 -15.17 -2.49 -10.19
N LEU A 228 -14.85 -1.24 -10.59
CA LEU A 228 -13.64 -0.94 -11.37
C LEU A 228 -12.36 -1.18 -10.55
N MET A 229 -12.36 -0.76 -9.29
CA MET A 229 -11.25 -1.00 -8.37
C MET A 229 -11.07 -2.49 -8.05
N VAL A 230 -12.17 -3.22 -7.83
CA VAL A 230 -12.14 -4.68 -7.62
C VAL A 230 -11.60 -5.41 -8.85
N ALA A 231 -12.01 -5.00 -10.05
CA ALA A 231 -11.47 -5.53 -11.29
C ALA A 231 -9.96 -5.24 -11.43
N ALA A 232 -9.52 -4.02 -11.10
CA ALA A 232 -8.12 -3.61 -11.20
C ALA A 232 -7.18 -4.39 -10.26
N ILE A 233 -7.58 -4.64 -9.00
CA ILE A 233 -6.78 -5.45 -8.06
C ILE A 233 -6.72 -6.92 -8.47
N SER A 234 -7.70 -7.39 -9.26
CA SER A 234 -7.78 -8.76 -9.75
C SER A 234 -6.95 -8.98 -11.03
N VAL A 235 -6.46 -7.93 -11.69
CA VAL A 235 -5.66 -8.07 -12.92
C VAL A 235 -4.34 -8.78 -12.60
N PRO A 236 -4.07 -9.96 -13.20
CA PRO A 236 -2.79 -10.62 -13.01
C PRO A 236 -1.69 -9.83 -13.74
N GLY A 237 -0.50 -9.81 -13.15
CA GLY A 237 0.71 -9.40 -13.87
C GLY A 237 1.38 -10.61 -14.54
N PRO A 238 2.42 -10.39 -15.36
CA PRO A 238 3.15 -11.50 -15.98
C PRO A 238 3.83 -12.37 -14.92
N GLU A 239 3.84 -13.69 -15.12
CA GLU A 239 4.47 -14.66 -14.20
C GLU A 239 6.00 -14.51 -14.17
N ARG A 240 6.60 -14.15 -15.32
CA ARG A 240 8.03 -13.87 -15.46
C ARG A 240 8.20 -12.42 -15.87
N VAL A 241 8.81 -11.63 -15.00
CA VAL A 241 9.06 -10.21 -15.23
C VAL A 241 10.49 -10.03 -15.74
N PRO A 242 10.70 -9.57 -16.98
CA PRO A 242 12.02 -9.20 -17.49
C PRO A 242 12.70 -8.15 -16.57
N PRO A 243 14.04 -8.16 -16.43
CA PRO A 243 14.75 -7.23 -15.55
C PRO A 243 14.41 -5.75 -15.78
N HIS A 244 14.22 -5.36 -17.04
CA HIS A 244 13.91 -3.98 -17.43
C HIS A 244 12.47 -3.55 -17.08
N LEU A 245 11.53 -4.49 -16.89
CA LEU A 245 10.14 -4.22 -16.50
C LEU A 245 9.89 -4.35 -14.99
N LYS A 246 10.92 -4.69 -14.20
CA LYS A 246 10.79 -4.87 -12.74
C LYS A 246 10.24 -3.63 -12.06
N THR A 247 10.68 -2.43 -12.45
CA THR A 247 10.21 -1.17 -11.88
C THR A 247 8.71 -0.99 -12.13
N HIS A 248 8.25 -1.16 -13.37
CA HIS A 248 6.82 -1.08 -13.70
C HIS A 248 5.99 -2.16 -13.01
N PHE A 249 6.54 -3.36 -12.80
CA PHE A 249 5.85 -4.39 -12.05
C PHE A 249 5.69 -4.02 -10.57
N ILE A 250 6.72 -3.42 -9.96
CA ILE A 250 6.64 -2.90 -8.59
C ILE A 250 5.60 -1.77 -8.52
N GLU A 251 5.56 -0.88 -9.50
CA GLU A 251 4.57 0.20 -9.59
C GLU A 251 3.14 -0.35 -9.76
N LEU A 252 2.94 -1.36 -10.61
CA LEU A 252 1.66 -2.08 -10.75
C LEU A 252 1.22 -2.65 -9.39
N LYS A 253 2.10 -3.38 -8.71
CA LYS A 253 1.78 -3.95 -7.39
C LYS A 253 1.50 -2.84 -6.36
N GLY A 254 2.26 -1.75 -6.37
CA GLY A 254 2.00 -0.58 -5.52
C GLY A 254 0.61 0.01 -5.74
N ALA A 255 0.21 0.19 -7.00
CA ALA A 255 -1.11 0.69 -7.38
C ALA A 255 -2.24 -0.23 -6.92
N GLN A 256 -2.10 -1.55 -7.16
CA GLN A 256 -3.08 -2.55 -6.71
C GLN A 256 -3.19 -2.54 -5.17
N VAL A 257 -2.07 -2.48 -4.45
CA VAL A 257 -2.06 -2.47 -2.98
C VAL A 257 -2.68 -1.20 -2.40
N LYS A 258 -2.42 -0.02 -2.98
CA LYS A 258 -3.11 1.23 -2.57
C LYS A 258 -4.61 1.17 -2.82
N THR A 259 -5.01 0.53 -3.91
CA THR A 259 -6.43 0.30 -4.22
C THR A 259 -7.06 -0.62 -3.18
N VAL A 260 -6.38 -1.72 -2.82
CA VAL A 260 -6.80 -2.60 -1.71
C VAL A 260 -6.94 -1.82 -0.41
N SER A 261 -5.97 -0.99 -0.04
CA SER A 261 -6.03 -0.18 1.19
C SER A 261 -7.32 0.64 1.25
N PHE A 262 -7.70 1.28 0.14
CA PHE A 262 -8.95 2.01 0.04
C PHE A 262 -10.19 1.12 0.12
N LEU A 263 -10.19 -0.03 -0.56
CA LEU A 263 -11.30 -0.98 -0.45
C LEU A 263 -11.45 -1.48 1.00
N THR A 264 -10.35 -1.71 1.72
CA THR A 264 -10.42 -2.10 3.14
C THR A 264 -10.96 -0.99 4.05
N TYR A 265 -10.72 0.28 3.71
CA TYR A 265 -11.33 1.42 4.40
C TYR A 265 -12.88 1.40 4.27
N LEU A 266 -13.41 0.97 3.13
CA LEU A 266 -14.86 0.90 2.90
C LEU A 266 -15.55 -0.25 3.65
N LEU A 267 -14.82 -1.28 4.08
CA LEU A 267 -15.40 -2.50 4.68
C LEU A 267 -16.30 -2.23 5.89
N LYS A 268 -15.98 -1.21 6.70
CA LYS A 268 -16.74 -0.94 7.93
C LYS A 268 -17.98 -0.08 7.69
N SER A 269 -17.84 1.00 6.94
CA SER A 269 -18.91 2.00 6.78
C SER A 269 -19.83 1.74 5.60
N TYR A 270 -19.39 0.93 4.63
CA TYR A 270 -20.08 0.71 3.35
C TYR A 270 -20.12 -0.79 2.99
N ALA A 271 -20.30 -1.63 4.02
CA ALA A 271 -20.25 -3.08 3.90
C ALA A 271 -21.22 -3.65 2.84
N ASP A 272 -22.41 -3.07 2.69
CA ASP A 272 -23.42 -3.55 1.75
C ASP A 272 -22.96 -3.48 0.29
N TYR A 273 -22.18 -2.46 -0.06
CA TYR A 273 -21.58 -2.33 -1.39
C TYR A 273 -20.43 -3.31 -1.64
N ILE A 274 -19.71 -3.69 -0.58
CA ILE A 274 -18.54 -4.58 -0.68
C ILE A 274 -18.95 -6.05 -0.69
N ARG A 275 -20.05 -6.42 -0.02
CA ARG A 275 -20.51 -7.81 0.15
C ARG A 275 -20.57 -8.63 -1.15
N PRO A 276 -21.04 -8.11 -2.30
CA PRO A 276 -21.01 -8.85 -3.57
C PRO A 276 -19.60 -9.18 -4.09
N HIS A 277 -18.57 -8.50 -3.59
CA HIS A 277 -17.19 -8.58 -4.03
C HIS A 277 -16.23 -9.19 -3.00
N GLU A 278 -16.73 -9.66 -1.85
CA GLU A 278 -15.95 -10.20 -0.73
C GLU A 278 -14.89 -11.21 -1.18
N GLU A 279 -15.31 -12.24 -1.91
CA GLU A 279 -14.45 -13.34 -2.33
C GLU A 279 -13.35 -12.85 -3.29
N SER A 280 -13.70 -11.97 -4.23
CA SER A 280 -12.75 -11.39 -5.19
C SER A 280 -11.70 -10.53 -4.49
N ILE A 281 -12.10 -9.73 -3.49
CA ILE A 281 -11.17 -8.91 -2.71
C ILE A 281 -10.23 -9.82 -1.90
N CYS A 282 -10.76 -10.82 -1.21
CA CYS A 282 -9.96 -11.77 -0.41
C CYS A 282 -8.94 -12.51 -1.28
N LYS A 283 -9.38 -13.08 -2.42
CA LYS A 283 -8.49 -13.75 -3.39
C LYS A 283 -7.43 -12.81 -3.92
N SER A 284 -7.78 -11.56 -4.24
CA SER A 284 -6.84 -10.57 -4.75
C SER A 284 -5.76 -10.22 -3.72
N ILE A 285 -6.13 -10.03 -2.44
CA ILE A 285 -5.16 -9.76 -1.37
C ILE A 285 -4.14 -10.90 -1.25
N VAL A 286 -4.59 -12.15 -1.24
CA VAL A 286 -3.71 -13.32 -1.14
C VAL A 286 -2.85 -13.47 -2.39
N ASN A 287 -3.43 -13.33 -3.58
CA ASN A 287 -2.68 -13.36 -4.83
C ASN A 287 -1.62 -12.25 -4.91
N LEU A 288 -1.91 -11.06 -4.38
CA LEU A 288 -0.93 -9.98 -4.27
C LEU A 288 0.19 -10.32 -3.29
N LEU A 289 -0.09 -10.96 -2.15
CA LEU A 289 0.95 -11.44 -1.23
C LEU A 289 1.88 -12.48 -1.89
N VAL A 290 1.32 -13.39 -2.68
CA VAL A 290 2.08 -14.41 -3.43
C VAL A 290 2.94 -13.77 -4.52
N THR A 291 2.40 -12.82 -5.27
CA THR A 291 3.06 -12.25 -6.47
C THR A 291 3.87 -10.98 -6.22
N CYS A 292 3.77 -10.36 -5.04
CA CYS A 292 4.50 -9.13 -4.75
C CYS A 292 6.00 -9.38 -4.57
N SER A 293 6.79 -8.43 -5.08
CA SER A 293 8.24 -8.39 -4.86
C SER A 293 8.58 -8.22 -3.37
N ASP A 294 9.85 -8.42 -3.01
CA ASP A 294 10.38 -8.17 -1.66
C ASP A 294 10.49 -6.66 -1.34
N SER A 295 9.38 -5.95 -1.50
CA SER A 295 9.20 -4.55 -1.09
C SER A 295 8.55 -4.50 0.29
N VAL A 296 9.30 -4.01 1.28
CA VAL A 296 8.83 -3.90 2.68
C VAL A 296 7.57 -3.06 2.78
N SER A 297 7.48 -1.95 2.04
CA SER A 297 6.34 -1.04 2.09
C SER A 297 5.05 -1.69 1.56
N ILE A 298 5.12 -2.31 0.38
CA ILE A 298 4.00 -3.00 -0.28
C ILE A 298 3.51 -4.16 0.59
N ARG A 299 4.42 -5.02 1.07
CA ARG A 299 4.06 -6.17 1.92
C ARG A 299 3.46 -5.74 3.26
N LYS A 300 4.02 -4.71 3.92
CA LYS A 300 3.45 -4.17 5.16
C LYS A 300 2.01 -3.71 4.95
N GLU A 301 1.74 -3.03 3.86
CA GLU A 301 0.41 -2.50 3.55
C GLU A 301 -0.60 -3.61 3.22
N LEU A 302 -0.17 -4.68 2.54
CA LEU A 302 -0.98 -5.89 2.36
C LEU A 302 -1.31 -6.58 3.69
N LEU A 303 -0.33 -6.72 4.60
CA LEU A 303 -0.57 -7.32 5.91
C LEU A 303 -1.55 -6.48 6.74
N ILE A 304 -1.47 -5.15 6.67
CA ILE A 304 -2.44 -4.24 7.30
C ILE A 304 -3.83 -4.42 6.67
N SER A 305 -3.91 -4.51 5.35
CA SER A 305 -5.17 -4.74 4.63
C SER A 305 -5.82 -6.06 5.03
N LEU A 306 -5.03 -7.13 5.10
CA LEU A 306 -5.49 -8.45 5.56
C LEU A 306 -6.00 -8.39 7.01
N LYS A 307 -5.31 -7.63 7.90
CA LYS A 307 -5.79 -7.37 9.25
C LYS A 307 -7.15 -6.66 9.28
N HIS A 308 -7.36 -5.68 8.41
CA HIS A 308 -8.66 -4.99 8.32
C HIS A 308 -9.77 -5.94 7.90
N VAL A 309 -9.53 -6.83 6.93
CA VAL A 309 -10.52 -7.85 6.52
C VAL A 309 -10.85 -8.78 7.69
N LEU A 310 -9.86 -9.25 8.45
CA LEU A 310 -10.08 -10.12 9.61
C LEU A 310 -10.93 -9.49 10.71
N GLY A 311 -10.82 -8.17 10.89
CA GLY A 311 -11.62 -7.41 11.85
C GLY A 311 -13.08 -7.18 11.42
N THR A 312 -13.56 -7.84 10.37
CA THR A 312 -14.91 -7.68 9.80
C THR A 312 -15.54 -9.04 9.49
N ASP A 313 -16.83 -9.03 9.12
CA ASP A 313 -17.54 -10.27 8.74
C ASP A 313 -17.04 -10.88 7.43
N PHE A 314 -16.30 -10.10 6.61
CA PHE A 314 -15.68 -10.54 5.36
C PHE A 314 -14.50 -11.50 5.53
N ARG A 315 -14.10 -11.78 6.77
CA ARG A 315 -13.03 -12.75 7.09
C ARG A 315 -13.30 -14.15 6.55
N ARG A 316 -14.58 -14.51 6.32
CA ARG A 316 -14.99 -15.82 5.80
C ARG A 316 -14.40 -16.08 4.41
N GLY A 317 -14.30 -15.05 3.56
CA GLY A 317 -13.64 -15.13 2.25
C GLY A 317 -12.16 -15.54 2.30
N LEU A 318 -11.48 -15.44 3.46
CA LEU A 318 -10.09 -15.84 3.63
C LEU A 318 -9.93 -17.34 3.97
N PHE A 319 -10.99 -18.01 4.42
CA PHE A 319 -10.88 -19.37 4.97
C PHE A 319 -10.45 -20.39 3.90
N PRO A 320 -10.97 -20.34 2.66
CA PRO A 320 -10.49 -21.23 1.59
C PRO A 320 -9.03 -20.99 1.17
N LEU A 321 -8.43 -19.87 1.61
CA LEU A 321 -7.07 -19.45 1.25
C LEU A 321 -6.06 -19.70 2.38
N ILE A 322 -6.49 -20.38 3.45
CA ILE A 322 -5.68 -20.56 4.67
C ILE A 322 -4.37 -21.28 4.40
N ASP A 323 -4.36 -22.30 3.54
CA ASP A 323 -3.14 -23.09 3.28
C ASP A 323 -2.04 -22.24 2.65
N THR A 324 -2.41 -21.29 1.79
CA THR A 324 -1.49 -20.29 1.22
C THR A 324 -1.03 -19.28 2.27
N LEU A 325 -1.91 -18.87 3.17
CA LEU A 325 -1.59 -17.91 4.25
C LEU A 325 -0.74 -18.53 5.37
N LEU A 326 -0.79 -19.85 5.56
CA LEU A 326 0.09 -20.59 6.49
C LEU A 326 1.54 -20.65 6.01
N GLU A 327 1.83 -20.24 4.78
CA GLU A 327 3.18 -20.19 4.25
C GLU A 327 3.88 -18.90 4.67
N GLU A 328 4.85 -19.02 5.58
CA GLU A 328 5.62 -17.87 6.07
C GLU A 328 6.25 -17.04 4.93
N ARG A 329 6.77 -17.72 3.90
CA ARG A 329 7.37 -17.08 2.72
C ARG A 329 6.38 -16.21 1.96
N VAL A 330 5.10 -16.56 1.95
CA VAL A 330 4.05 -15.78 1.28
C VAL A 330 3.76 -14.51 2.08
N LEU A 331 3.63 -14.60 3.41
CA LEU A 331 3.34 -13.45 4.26
C LEU A 331 4.51 -12.47 4.35
N VAL A 332 5.70 -12.99 4.65
CA VAL A 332 6.87 -12.18 4.99
C VAL A 332 7.70 -11.84 3.75
N GLY A 333 7.79 -12.76 2.78
CA GLY A 333 8.68 -12.63 1.62
C GLY A 333 10.00 -13.36 1.82
N THR A 334 10.83 -13.34 0.78
CA THR A 334 12.17 -13.98 0.77
C THR A 334 13.30 -13.01 1.08
N GLY A 335 13.04 -11.72 1.00
CA GLY A 335 14.01 -10.66 1.19
C GLY A 335 14.35 -10.46 2.65
N ARG A 336 15.66 -10.32 2.97
CA ARG A 336 16.15 -10.14 4.34
C ARG A 336 15.50 -8.94 5.05
N ALA A 337 15.37 -7.80 4.38
CA ALA A 337 14.76 -6.61 4.96
C ALA A 337 13.29 -6.82 5.30
N CYS A 338 12.54 -7.52 4.45
CA CYS A 338 11.16 -7.91 4.72
C CYS A 338 11.09 -8.87 5.91
N PHE A 339 11.99 -9.85 5.96
CA PHE A 339 12.06 -10.83 7.04
C PHE A 339 12.34 -10.19 8.40
N GLU A 340 13.31 -9.30 8.50
CA GLU A 340 13.63 -8.66 9.78
C GLU A 340 12.52 -7.70 10.24
N THR A 341 11.89 -6.99 9.31
CA THR A 341 10.92 -5.92 9.64
C THR A 341 9.49 -6.43 9.85
N LEU A 342 9.04 -7.42 9.06
CA LEU A 342 7.61 -7.78 8.96
C LEU A 342 7.21 -8.99 9.81
N ARG A 343 8.16 -9.80 10.28
CA ARG A 343 7.89 -10.98 11.13
C ARG A 343 6.91 -10.72 12.28
N PRO A 344 7.08 -9.67 13.11
CA PRO A 344 6.15 -9.41 14.21
C PRO A 344 4.70 -9.23 13.77
N LEU A 345 4.49 -8.48 12.68
CA LEU A 345 3.17 -8.21 12.13
C LEU A 345 2.57 -9.47 11.50
N ALA A 346 3.36 -10.18 10.69
CA ALA A 346 2.93 -11.38 9.99
C ALA A 346 2.52 -12.50 10.96
N TYR A 347 3.30 -12.78 12.00
CA TYR A 347 2.98 -13.84 12.96
C TYR A 347 1.80 -13.48 13.86
N SER A 348 1.67 -12.22 14.26
CA SER A 348 0.50 -11.76 15.02
C SER A 348 -0.78 -11.92 14.20
N LEU A 349 -0.71 -11.56 12.91
CA LEU A 349 -1.80 -11.72 11.97
C LEU A 349 -2.14 -13.19 11.72
N LEU A 350 -1.13 -14.03 11.51
CA LEU A 350 -1.31 -15.46 11.31
C LEU A 350 -1.97 -16.12 12.52
N ALA A 351 -1.58 -15.72 13.74
CA ALA A 351 -2.21 -16.19 14.96
C ALA A 351 -3.69 -15.80 15.03
N GLU A 352 -4.01 -14.56 14.65
CA GLU A 352 -5.37 -14.07 14.57
C GLU A 352 -6.20 -14.85 13.54
N ILE A 353 -5.66 -15.10 12.34
CA ILE A 353 -6.33 -15.91 11.31
C ILE A 353 -6.64 -17.31 11.85
N VAL A 354 -5.61 -18.01 12.35
CA VAL A 354 -5.75 -19.38 12.89
C VAL A 354 -6.76 -19.40 14.02
N HIS A 355 -6.74 -18.41 14.92
CA HIS A 355 -7.72 -18.33 15.99
C HIS A 355 -9.15 -18.28 15.45
N HIS A 356 -9.42 -17.51 14.39
CA HIS A 356 -10.75 -17.41 13.81
C HIS A 356 -11.20 -18.70 13.10
N VAL A 357 -10.30 -19.39 12.41
CA VAL A 357 -10.64 -20.60 11.61
C VAL A 357 -10.50 -21.91 12.38
N ARG A 358 -10.02 -21.90 13.63
CA ARG A 358 -9.53 -23.08 14.36
C ARG A 358 -10.46 -24.29 14.36
N GLN A 359 -11.78 -24.07 14.34
CA GLN A 359 -12.76 -25.15 14.37
C GLN A 359 -12.85 -25.91 13.04
N ASP A 360 -12.63 -25.21 11.93
CA ASP A 360 -12.75 -25.74 10.57
C ASP A 360 -11.44 -26.40 10.08
N LEU A 361 -10.35 -26.28 10.83
CA LEU A 361 -9.04 -26.80 10.44
C LEU A 361 -8.96 -28.33 10.54
N SER A 362 -8.32 -28.99 9.58
CA SER A 362 -8.00 -30.41 9.68
C SER A 362 -6.86 -30.69 10.68
N LEU A 363 -6.75 -31.93 11.18
CA LEU A 363 -5.62 -32.34 12.03
C LEU A 363 -4.25 -32.13 11.34
N SER A 364 -4.20 -32.29 10.01
CA SER A 364 -2.99 -32.03 9.22
C SER A 364 -2.58 -30.55 9.23
N GLN A 365 -3.54 -29.64 9.09
CA GLN A 365 -3.30 -28.20 9.18
C GLN A 365 -2.91 -27.79 10.59
N LEU A 366 -3.59 -28.33 11.61
CA LEU A 366 -3.26 -28.12 13.02
C LEU A 366 -1.83 -28.58 13.33
N SER A 367 -1.38 -29.72 12.78
CA SER A 367 0.02 -30.17 12.91
C SER A 367 1.02 -29.14 12.35
N ARG A 368 0.77 -28.60 11.14
CA ARG A 368 1.64 -27.60 10.51
C ARG A 368 1.69 -26.30 11.32
N ILE A 369 0.53 -25.87 11.84
CA ILE A 369 0.40 -24.70 12.70
C ILE A 369 1.15 -24.89 14.02
N ILE A 370 0.95 -26.01 14.72
CA ILE A 370 1.64 -26.29 15.99
C ILE A 370 3.15 -26.28 15.77
N TYR A 371 3.64 -26.91 14.70
CA TYR A 371 5.05 -26.88 14.37
C TYR A 371 5.56 -25.44 14.20
N LEU A 372 4.92 -24.65 13.34
CA LEU A 372 5.30 -23.25 13.08
C LEU A 372 5.30 -22.39 14.35
N PHE A 373 4.22 -22.43 15.14
CA PHE A 373 4.09 -21.60 16.34
C PHE A 373 4.98 -22.08 17.49
N SER A 374 5.28 -23.39 17.57
CA SER A 374 6.28 -23.90 18.50
C SER A 374 7.68 -23.37 18.14
N SER A 375 8.11 -23.48 16.87
CA SER A 375 9.37 -22.90 16.40
C SER A 375 9.47 -21.41 16.70
N ASN A 376 8.43 -20.63 16.40
CA ASN A 376 8.40 -19.18 16.66
C ASN A 376 8.44 -18.85 18.16
N MET A 377 7.86 -19.70 19.02
CA MET A 377 7.93 -19.51 20.47
C MET A 377 9.34 -19.72 21.02
N HIS A 378 10.15 -20.60 20.40
CA HIS A 378 11.53 -20.87 20.80
C HIS A 378 12.57 -19.99 20.09
N ASP A 379 12.21 -19.25 19.05
CA ASP A 379 13.12 -18.36 18.33
C ASP A 379 13.50 -17.14 19.18
N ALA A 380 14.76 -17.11 19.66
CA ALA A 380 15.30 -16.02 20.47
C ALA A 380 15.44 -14.68 19.73
N SER A 381 15.37 -14.67 18.39
CA SER A 381 15.41 -13.45 17.59
C SER A 381 14.08 -12.68 17.58
N LEU A 382 13.01 -13.27 18.10
CA LEU A 382 11.68 -12.66 18.19
C LEU A 382 11.45 -12.05 19.58
N SER A 383 10.59 -11.03 19.63
CA SER A 383 10.24 -10.37 20.89
C SER A 383 9.39 -11.27 21.79
N LEU A 384 9.47 -11.05 23.10
CA LEU A 384 8.71 -11.81 24.09
C LEU A 384 7.18 -11.74 23.84
N SER A 385 6.69 -10.61 23.33
CA SER A 385 5.28 -10.43 22.94
C SER A 385 4.82 -11.45 21.89
N ILE A 386 5.67 -11.76 20.91
CA ILE A 386 5.39 -12.77 19.89
C ILE A 386 5.40 -14.16 20.53
N HIS A 387 6.37 -14.45 21.41
CA HIS A 387 6.40 -15.74 22.13
C HIS A 387 5.12 -15.97 22.92
N THR A 388 4.63 -14.94 23.64
CA THR A 388 3.36 -15.00 24.37
C THR A 388 2.16 -15.21 23.44
N THR A 389 2.17 -14.58 22.26
CA THR A 389 1.11 -14.76 21.25
C THR A 389 1.09 -16.19 20.71
N CYS A 390 2.26 -16.77 20.41
CA CYS A 390 2.39 -18.16 19.96
C CYS A 390 1.90 -19.14 21.03
N ALA A 391 2.32 -18.94 22.28
CA ALA A 391 1.87 -19.72 23.43
C ALA A 391 0.34 -19.67 23.58
N ARG A 392 -0.24 -18.45 23.59
CA ARG A 392 -1.68 -18.27 23.72
C ARG A 392 -2.46 -18.96 22.59
N LEU A 393 -1.96 -18.86 21.36
CA LEU A 393 -2.60 -19.53 20.23
C LEU A 393 -2.58 -21.04 20.41
N MET A 394 -1.43 -21.64 20.74
CA MET A 394 -1.33 -23.09 20.94
C MET A 394 -2.28 -23.59 22.03
N LEU A 395 -2.48 -22.83 23.11
CA LEU A 395 -3.49 -23.16 24.13
C LEU A 395 -4.92 -23.11 23.58
N ASN A 396 -5.23 -22.13 22.74
CA ASN A 396 -6.54 -22.03 22.09
C ASN A 396 -6.81 -23.13 21.05
N LEU A 397 -5.79 -23.90 20.65
CA LEU A 397 -5.95 -25.05 19.74
C LEU A 397 -6.27 -26.36 20.48
N VAL A 398 -6.07 -26.42 21.79
CA VAL A 398 -6.28 -27.65 22.59
C VAL A 398 -7.71 -28.17 22.47
N GLU A 399 -8.70 -27.29 22.63
CA GLU A 399 -10.12 -27.64 22.55
C GLU A 399 -10.51 -28.13 21.14
N PRO A 400 -10.21 -27.40 20.03
CA PRO A 400 -10.46 -27.89 18.67
C PRO A 400 -9.78 -29.23 18.34
N ILE A 401 -8.58 -29.49 18.85
CA ILE A 401 -7.87 -30.76 18.64
C ILE A 401 -8.60 -31.89 19.37
N PHE A 402 -9.05 -31.64 20.60
CA PHE A 402 -9.77 -32.61 21.40
C PHE A 402 -11.12 -32.98 20.77
N GLU A 403 -11.88 -31.99 20.31
CA GLU A 403 -13.19 -32.19 19.67
C GLU A 403 -13.12 -33.03 18.37
N LYS A 404 -11.96 -33.07 17.70
CA LYS A 404 -11.74 -33.86 16.48
C LYS A 404 -11.40 -35.33 16.74
N GLY A 405 -11.17 -35.74 17.98
CA GLY A 405 -10.90 -37.13 18.37
C GLY A 405 -12.18 -37.97 18.44
N VAL A 406 -12.85 -38.20 17.31
CA VAL A 406 -14.12 -38.95 17.23
C VAL A 406 -13.88 -40.46 17.09
N ASP A 407 -12.90 -40.84 16.29
CA ASP A 407 -12.49 -42.22 16.04
C ASP A 407 -11.14 -42.54 16.68
N GLN A 408 -10.83 -43.81 16.90
CA GLN A 408 -9.57 -44.24 17.55
C GLN A 408 -8.32 -43.67 16.86
N GLN A 409 -8.28 -43.70 15.52
CA GLN A 409 -7.18 -43.16 14.74
C GLN A 409 -7.02 -41.64 14.91
N SER A 410 -8.12 -40.89 14.82
CA SER A 410 -8.12 -39.43 15.03
C SER A 410 -7.75 -39.04 16.47
N THR A 411 -8.11 -39.87 17.45
CA THR A 411 -7.78 -39.68 18.86
C THR A 411 -6.29 -39.86 19.11
N ASP A 412 -5.67 -40.84 18.46
CA ASP A 412 -4.22 -41.07 18.55
C ASP A 412 -3.44 -39.92 17.91
N GLU A 413 -3.87 -39.42 16.73
CA GLU A 413 -3.30 -38.21 16.11
C GLU A 413 -3.46 -36.97 16.99
N ALA A 414 -4.67 -36.71 17.51
CA ALA A 414 -4.94 -35.61 18.42
C ALA A 414 -4.05 -35.67 19.67
N ARG A 415 -3.85 -36.86 20.26
CA ARG A 415 -2.97 -37.07 21.41
C ARG A 415 -1.52 -36.69 21.08
N ILE A 416 -1.02 -37.06 19.91
CA ILE A 416 0.32 -36.68 19.46
C ILE A 416 0.44 -35.16 19.34
N LEU A 417 -0.56 -34.49 18.78
CA LEU A 417 -0.57 -33.03 18.64
C LEU A 417 -0.60 -32.31 20.00
N LEU A 418 -1.42 -32.78 20.94
CA LEU A 418 -1.45 -32.24 22.30
C LEU A 418 -0.11 -32.46 23.03
N GLY A 419 0.51 -33.63 22.83
CA GLY A 419 1.85 -33.92 23.34
C GLY A 419 2.90 -32.95 22.81
N ARG A 420 2.87 -32.61 21.51
CA ARG A 420 3.77 -31.62 20.90
C ARG A 420 3.59 -30.21 21.49
N ILE A 421 2.35 -29.81 21.77
CA ILE A 421 2.08 -28.52 22.42
C ILE A 421 2.72 -28.51 23.81
N LEU A 422 2.51 -29.55 24.62
CA LEU A 422 3.10 -29.65 25.96
C LEU A 422 4.63 -29.62 25.92
N ASP A 423 5.24 -30.38 25.02
CA ASP A 423 6.69 -30.43 24.86
C ASP A 423 7.28 -29.05 24.54
N ALA A 424 6.62 -28.29 23.65
CA ALA A 424 7.02 -26.91 23.35
C ALA A 424 6.99 -26.00 24.60
N PHE A 425 5.94 -26.10 25.43
CA PHE A 425 5.86 -25.33 26.68
C PHE A 425 6.99 -25.70 27.65
N VAL A 426 7.25 -26.99 27.85
CA VAL A 426 8.32 -27.48 28.73
C VAL A 426 9.69 -27.02 28.24
N GLY A 427 9.94 -27.08 26.93
CA GLY A 427 11.16 -26.55 26.32
C GLY A 427 11.34 -25.05 26.58
N LYS A 428 10.25 -24.27 26.57
CA LYS A 428 10.32 -22.81 26.75
C LYS A 428 10.67 -22.47 28.19
N PHE A 429 10.06 -23.15 29.16
CA PHE A 429 10.43 -23.02 30.57
C PHE A 429 11.90 -23.42 30.82
N SER A 430 12.38 -24.48 30.16
CA SER A 430 13.78 -24.89 30.23
C SER A 430 14.73 -23.80 29.71
N THR A 431 14.31 -23.05 28.68
CA THR A 431 15.06 -21.92 28.16
C THR A 431 15.10 -20.77 29.17
N PHE A 432 13.95 -20.42 29.76
CA PHE A 432 13.88 -19.40 30.81
C PHE A 432 14.69 -19.77 32.05
N LYS A 433 14.70 -21.04 32.48
CA LYS A 433 15.55 -21.52 33.57
C LYS A 433 17.03 -21.19 33.37
N ARG A 434 17.52 -21.17 32.13
CA ARG A 434 18.92 -20.79 31.82
C ARG A 434 19.15 -19.28 31.85
N THR A 435 18.11 -18.47 31.62
CA THR A 435 18.17 -17.00 31.62
C THR A 435 17.90 -16.40 33.00
N ILE A 436 17.11 -17.06 33.85
CA ILE A 436 16.77 -16.61 35.22
C ILE A 436 18.02 -16.33 36.08
N PRO A 437 19.11 -17.14 36.06
CA PRO A 437 20.31 -16.82 36.83
C PRO A 437 21.02 -15.52 36.43
N GLN A 438 20.71 -14.95 35.25
CA GLN A 438 21.28 -13.69 34.76
C GLN A 438 20.45 -12.46 35.17
N VAL A 439 19.21 -12.67 35.64
CA VAL A 439 18.33 -11.63 36.17
C VAL A 439 18.26 -11.88 37.67
N THR A 440 19.00 -11.11 38.46
CA THR A 440 19.10 -11.26 39.92
C THR A 440 17.73 -11.53 40.56
N TRP A 441 17.70 -12.53 41.44
CA TRP A 441 16.52 -13.11 42.09
C TRP A 441 15.61 -12.13 42.87
N ASP A 442 15.98 -10.86 42.99
CA ASP A 442 15.27 -9.87 43.81
C ASP A 442 14.03 -9.24 43.15
N GLN A 443 13.68 -9.61 41.91
CA GLN A 443 12.52 -9.01 41.21
C GLN A 443 11.52 -9.98 40.56
N PHE A 444 11.71 -11.31 40.64
CA PHE A 444 10.93 -12.26 39.84
C PHE A 444 9.83 -13.00 40.63
N ILE A 445 8.84 -12.27 41.15
CA ILE A 445 7.51 -12.84 41.41
C ILE A 445 6.61 -12.43 40.23
N VAL A 446 6.50 -13.29 39.22
CA VAL A 446 5.56 -13.08 38.12
C VAL A 446 4.22 -13.71 38.47
N HIS A 447 3.25 -12.88 38.85
CA HIS A 447 1.84 -13.25 38.90
C HIS A 447 1.28 -13.19 37.47
N VAL A 448 1.42 -14.27 36.67
CA VAL A 448 0.73 -14.36 35.37
C VAL A 448 -0.75 -14.64 35.63
N MET A 449 -1.54 -13.60 35.82
CA MET A 449 -3.00 -13.69 35.76
C MET A 449 -3.45 -13.46 34.31
N SER A 450 -3.61 -14.56 33.57
CA SER A 450 -4.46 -14.58 32.38
C SER A 450 -5.58 -15.57 32.68
N ASN A 451 -6.82 -15.22 32.32
CA ASN A 451 -8.08 -15.83 32.81
C ASN A 451 -8.19 -17.37 32.74
N ASN A 452 -7.27 -18.09 32.10
CA ASN A 452 -7.29 -19.55 31.91
C ASN A 452 -5.99 -20.29 32.33
N CYS A 453 -4.98 -19.63 32.92
CA CYS A 453 -3.75 -20.31 33.35
C CYS A 453 -3.23 -19.72 34.66
N ARG A 454 -3.12 -20.55 35.71
CA ARG A 454 -2.43 -20.21 36.96
C ARG A 454 -1.11 -20.95 37.00
N ILE A 455 -0.02 -20.20 37.16
CA ILE A 455 1.31 -20.74 37.42
C ILE A 455 1.68 -20.30 38.84
N ILE A 456 1.80 -21.25 39.75
CA ILE A 456 2.31 -21.02 41.11
C ILE A 456 3.71 -21.62 41.15
N ILE A 457 4.70 -20.77 41.43
CA ILE A 457 6.07 -21.18 41.71
C ILE A 457 6.26 -20.99 43.21
N ASP A 458 6.29 -22.10 43.95
CA ASP A 458 6.45 -22.05 45.40
C ASP A 458 7.93 -21.87 45.79
N TYR A 459 8.20 -21.36 46.99
CA TYR A 459 9.55 -21.07 47.51
C TYR A 459 10.51 -22.28 47.51
N TYR A 460 9.96 -23.49 47.36
CA TYR A 460 10.69 -24.77 47.29
C TYR A 460 10.92 -25.27 45.85
N GLY A 461 10.70 -24.43 44.85
CA GLY A 461 10.92 -24.76 43.45
C GLY A 461 9.74 -25.43 42.77
N LEU A 462 8.73 -25.96 43.48
CA LEU A 462 7.58 -26.63 42.85
C LEU A 462 6.89 -25.74 41.80
N LEU A 463 6.92 -26.19 40.53
CA LEU A 463 6.18 -25.59 39.43
C LEU A 463 4.80 -26.28 39.35
N VAL A 464 3.76 -25.60 39.82
CA VAL A 464 2.38 -26.06 39.67
C VAL A 464 1.74 -25.28 38.52
N ILE A 465 1.49 -25.98 37.40
CA ILE A 465 0.77 -25.44 36.25
C ILE A 465 -0.67 -25.91 36.34
N THR A 466 -1.60 -24.97 36.53
CA THR A 466 -3.04 -25.22 36.47
C THR A 466 -3.62 -24.59 35.21
N PHE A 467 -4.14 -25.43 34.31
CA PHE A 467 -4.92 -24.98 33.16
C PHE A 467 -6.40 -24.98 33.54
N GLY A 468 -7.03 -23.81 33.46
CA GLY A 468 -8.47 -23.64 33.65
C GLY A 468 -9.17 -23.55 32.29
N ALA A 469 -9.99 -24.56 31.96
CA ALA A 469 -10.89 -24.52 30.82
C ALA A 469 -12.32 -24.80 31.35
N GLY A 470 -13.02 -23.75 31.80
CA GLY A 470 -14.36 -23.88 32.37
C GLY A 470 -14.43 -24.82 33.59
N ALA A 471 -15.56 -25.50 33.78
CA ALA A 471 -15.90 -26.29 34.99
C ALA A 471 -15.03 -27.54 35.27
N ARG A 472 -13.88 -27.70 34.58
CA ARG A 472 -12.92 -28.76 34.86
C ARG A 472 -11.52 -28.15 35.02
N SER A 473 -10.95 -28.31 36.21
CA SER A 473 -9.56 -27.96 36.51
C SER A 473 -8.66 -29.15 36.20
N PHE A 474 -7.58 -28.92 35.45
CA PHE A 474 -6.50 -29.89 35.30
C PHE A 474 -5.35 -29.49 36.22
N SER A 475 -5.06 -30.34 37.21
CA SER A 475 -3.92 -30.21 38.12
C SER A 475 -2.90 -31.29 37.78
N TRP A 476 -1.71 -30.89 37.33
CA TRP A 476 -0.58 -31.79 37.16
C TRP A 476 0.52 -31.41 38.14
N SER A 477 0.76 -32.27 39.12
CA SER A 477 1.93 -32.19 40.00
C SER A 477 3.06 -32.93 39.31
N THR A 478 4.06 -32.21 38.80
CA THR A 478 5.28 -32.88 38.32
C THR A 478 6.20 -33.11 39.52
N VAL A 479 6.57 -34.38 39.71
CA VAL A 479 7.38 -34.92 40.82
C VAL A 479 8.77 -34.25 40.87
N HIS A 480 9.25 -34.06 42.11
CA HIS A 480 10.52 -33.51 42.60
C HIS A 480 11.62 -33.13 41.58
N PHE A 481 12.15 -31.91 41.79
CA PHE A 481 13.24 -31.23 41.09
C PHE A 481 14.58 -31.95 41.04
#